data_AF-W8EYI6-F1
#
_entry.id   AF-W8EYI6-F1
#
_cell.length_a   1.000
_cell.length_b   1.000
_cell.length_c   1.000
_cell.angle_alpha   90.00
_cell.angle_beta   90.00
_cell.angle_gamma   90.00
#
_symmetry.space_group_name_H-M   'P 1'
#
loop_
_entity.id
_entity.type
_entity.pdbx_description
1 polymer ?
#
loop_
_entity_poly.entity_id
_entity_poly.type
_entity_poly.pdbx_seq_one_letter_code
_entity_poly.pdbx_strand_id
1 'polypeptide(L)' 'MSSTLLKNCTSQEQLEKIIKGQERKFRWRDDWPTMEAALQAAGTAAIAAHENKKTTDQPQDPA' A
#
# COMPACT_ATOMS: atom_id res chain seq x y z
N MET A 1 6.99 -3.37 -13.63
CA MET A 1 7.44 -4.02 -12.37
C MET A 1 6.79 -3.29 -11.18
N SER A 2 5.46 -3.38 -11.05
CA SER A 2 4.69 -2.54 -10.10
C SER A 2 3.59 -3.34 -9.38
N SER A 3 3.11 -4.44 -9.97
CA SER A 3 2.07 -5.29 -9.38
C SER A 3 2.50 -6.09 -8.15
N THR A 4 3.80 -6.12 -7.82
CA THR A 4 4.31 -6.82 -6.63
C THR A 4 4.49 -5.90 -5.42
N LEU A 5 4.67 -4.58 -5.62
CA LEU A 5 4.92 -3.66 -4.50
C LEU A 5 3.68 -3.50 -3.61
N LEU A 6 2.50 -3.34 -4.20
CA LEU A 6 1.26 -3.12 -3.47
C LEU A 6 0.60 -4.41 -2.98
N LYS A 7 1.06 -5.59 -3.41
CA LYS A 7 0.51 -6.89 -2.98
C LYS A 7 0.66 -7.15 -1.49
N ASN A 8 1.65 -6.54 -0.85
CA ASN A 8 1.85 -6.62 0.60
C ASN A 8 1.49 -5.31 1.31
N CYS A 9 0.76 -4.38 0.69
CA CYS A 9 0.38 -3.13 1.33
C CYS A 9 -0.81 -3.37 2.28
N THR A 10 -0.52 -3.86 3.48
CA THR A 10 -1.54 -4.26 4.46
C THR A 10 -1.64 -3.32 5.66
N SER A 11 -0.65 -2.44 5.82
CA SER A 11 -0.59 -1.42 6.87
C SER A 11 -0.09 -0.09 6.31
N GLN A 12 -0.45 1.00 6.98
CA GLN A 12 -0.06 2.36 6.59
C GLN A 12 1.47 2.54 6.56
N GLU A 13 2.21 1.91 7.48
CA GLU A 13 3.69 1.86 7.44
C GLU A 13 4.25 1.25 6.15
N GLN A 14 3.60 0.22 5.60
CA GLN A 14 4.05 -0.42 4.36
C GLN A 14 3.77 0.49 3.17
N LEU A 15 2.62 1.17 3.17
CA LEU A 15 2.28 2.18 2.18
C LEU A 15 3.32 3.31 2.17
N GLU A 16 3.67 3.85 3.34
CA GLU A 16 4.67 4.91 3.44
C GLU A 16 6.07 4.45 3.01
N LYS A 17 6.47 3.21 3.32
CA LYS A 17 7.73 2.63 2.83
C LYS A 17 7.74 2.50 1.30
N ILE A 18 6.61 2.13 0.70
CA ILE A 18 6.44 2.06 -0.76
C ILE A 18 6.53 3.46 -1.36
N ILE A 19 5.78 4.43 -0.84
CA ILE A 19 5.78 5.82 -1.30
C ILE A 19 7.19 6.41 -1.20
N LYS A 20 7.86 6.32 -0.04
CA LYS A 20 9.26 6.80 0.11
C LYS A 20 10.25 6.08 -0.81
N GLY A 21 10.05 4.78 -1.06
CA GLY A 21 10.88 4.01 -1.99
C GLY A 21 10.69 4.44 -3.45
N GLN A 22 9.45 4.80 -3.81
CA GLN A 22 9.14 5.39 -5.11
C GLN A 22 9.63 6.84 -5.19
N GLU A 23 9.47 7.64 -4.13
CA GLU A 23 9.95 9.02 -4.05
C GLU A 23 11.44 9.07 -4.33
N ARG A 24 12.28 8.28 -3.66
CA ARG A 24 13.73 8.29 -3.95
C ARG A 24 14.08 7.95 -5.40
N LYS A 25 13.22 7.20 -6.11
CA LYS A 25 13.41 6.79 -7.51
C LYS A 25 12.71 7.70 -8.53
N PHE A 26 11.74 8.49 -8.11
CA PHE A 26 10.89 9.29 -9.00
C PHE A 26 10.79 10.76 -8.57
N ARG A 27 11.49 11.15 -7.50
CA ARG A 27 11.57 12.52 -6.97
C ARG A 27 12.02 13.54 -8.02
N TRP A 28 12.81 13.11 -8.99
CA TRP A 28 13.26 13.97 -10.09
C TRP A 28 12.22 14.13 -11.20
N ARG A 29 11.02 13.55 -11.08
CA ARG A 29 9.90 13.78 -12.00
C ARG A 29 8.96 14.84 -11.41
N ASP A 30 8.56 15.80 -12.23
CA ASP A 30 7.51 16.77 -11.89
C ASP A 30 6.15 16.12 -11.58
N ASP A 31 5.86 14.96 -12.17
CA ASP A 31 4.62 14.21 -11.93
C ASP A 31 4.59 13.40 -10.61
N TRP A 32 5.62 13.52 -9.77
CA TRP A 32 5.68 12.83 -8.48
C TRP A 32 4.43 13.03 -7.60
N PRO A 33 3.94 14.26 -7.33
CA PRO A 33 2.74 14.46 -6.51
C PRO A 33 1.51 13.71 -7.05
N THR A 34 1.35 13.61 -8.37
CA THR A 34 0.26 12.83 -8.99
C THR A 34 0.44 11.33 -8.76
N MET A 35 1.67 10.82 -8.89
CA MET A 35 1.97 9.41 -8.60
C MET A 35 1.85 9.08 -7.11
N GLU A 36 2.27 9.97 -6.22
CA GLU A 36 2.12 9.82 -4.77
C GLU A 36 0.65 9.69 -4.40
N ALA A 37 -0.21 10.59 -4.88
CA ALA A 37 -1.65 10.52 -4.65
C ALA A 37 -2.25 9.21 -5.15
N ALA A 38 -1.82 8.73 -6.32
CA ALA A 38 -2.27 7.45 -6.88
C ALA A 38 -1.79 6.25 -6.04
N LEU A 39 -0.55 6.27 -5.56
CA LEU A 39 -0.01 5.24 -4.66
C LEU A 39 -0.73 5.24 -3.32
N GLN A 40 -1.00 6.42 -2.76
CA GLN A 40 -1.68 6.58 -1.49
C GLN A 40 -3.12 6.09 -1.59
N ALA A 41 -3.85 6.47 -2.63
CA ALA A 41 -5.20 5.97 -2.90
C ALA A 41 -5.22 4.43 -3.09
N ALA A 42 -4.30 3.89 -3.90
CA ALA A 42 -4.21 2.45 -4.12
C ALA A 42 -3.82 1.68 -2.84
N GLY A 43 -2.92 2.25 -2.03
CA GLY A 43 -2.49 1.70 -0.75
C GLY A 43 -3.58 1.73 0.30
N THR A 44 -4.30 2.83 0.44
CA THR A 44 -5.46 2.95 1.34
C THR A 44 -6.56 1.97 0.93
N ALA A 45 -6.83 1.84 -0.37
CA ALA A 45 -7.79 0.85 -0.86
C ALA A 45 -7.34 -0.60 -0.57
N ALA A 46 -6.03 -0.89 -0.70
CA ALA A 46 -5.48 -2.20 -0.36
C ALA A 46 -5.56 -2.49 1.15
N ILE A 47 -5.27 -1.51 2.01
CA ILE A 47 -5.41 -1.62 3.47
C ILE A 47 -6.89 -1.87 3.83
N ALA A 48 -7.82 -1.07 3.30
CA ALA A 48 -9.25 -1.24 3.55
C ALA A 48 -9.79 -2.60 3.05
N ALA A 49 -9.29 -3.09 1.91
CA ALA A 49 -9.62 -4.42 1.41
C ALA A 49 -9.04 -5.54 2.28
N HIS A 50 -7.82 -5.35 2.81
CA HIS A 50 -7.19 -6.29 3.72
C HIS A 50 -7.85 -6.31 5.09
N GLU A 51 -8.24 -5.15 5.64
CA GLU A 51 -9.04 -5.06 6.87
C GLU A 51 -10.39 -5.77 6.71
N ASN A 52 -11.11 -5.52 5.61
CA ASN A 52 -12.35 -6.25 5.31
C ASN A 52 -12.13 -7.76 5.17
N LYS A 53 -11.04 -8.19 4.52
CA LYS A 53 -10.70 -9.60 4.36
C LYS A 53 -10.28 -10.27 5.66
N LYS A 54 -9.54 -9.59 6.54
CA LYS A 54 -9.20 -10.09 7.89
C LYS A 54 -10.44 -10.39 8.71
N THR A 55 -11.55 -9.67 8.49
CA THR A 55 -12.81 -9.95 9.16
C THR A 55 -13.49 -11.22 8.65
N THR A 56 -13.16 -11.73 7.45
CA THR A 56 -13.81 -12.92 6.87
C THR A 56 -12.92 -14.16 6.80
N ASP A 57 -11.59 -14.00 6.82
CA ASP A 57 -10.62 -15.10 6.77
C ASP A 57 -9.62 -14.97 7.94
N GLN A 58 -10.13 -15.12 9.15
CA GLN A 58 -9.30 -15.35 10.30
C GLN A 58 -10.03 -16.22 11.35
N PRO A 59 -9.94 -17.56 11.27
CA PRO A 59 -10.01 -18.38 12.47
C PRO A 59 -8.69 -18.19 13.23
N GLN A 60 -8.54 -17.06 13.92
CA GLN A 60 -7.58 -16.91 15.00
C GLN A 60 -8.35 -17.11 16.31
N ASP A 61 -8.42 -18.37 16.76
CA ASP A 61 -8.07 -18.83 18.12
C ASP A 61 -8.57 -20.27 18.32
N PRO A 62 -7.71 -21.19 18.78
CA PRO A 62 -8.19 -22.12 19.80
C PRO A 62 -7.30 -21.97 21.04
N ALA A 63 -7.74 -21.17 21.99
CA ALA A 63 -7.37 -21.27 23.40
C ALA A 63 -8.20 -22.35 24.10
#